data_AF-A0A7S2R1K8-F1
#
_entry.id   AF-A0A7S2R1K8-F1
#
_cell.length_a   1.000
_cell.length_b   1.000
_cell.length_c   1.000
_cell.angle_alpha   90.00
_cell.angle_beta   90.00
_cell.angle_gamma   90.00
#
_symmetry.space_group_name_H-M   'P 1'
#
loop_
_entity.id
_entity.type
_entity.pdbx_description
1 polymer ?
#
loop_
_entity_poly.entity_id
_entity_poly.type
_entity_poly.pdbx_seq_one_letter_code
_entity_poly.pdbx_strand_id
1 'polypeptide(L)'
;KPILVWQPVKLSEEKLENFMLEVAKILDSYMEEKGIDSTCNHLVFNLAQKIDKDEIKLESKGASQIEFSNESFVKMFRRECEVDKIMGLLHEQKYDTSKAISKVSSSPSTYMTLWTSQEKELFNAGFRRYCGSLRMIARGIGPTKTHKDVVDYHYRFKIPFQFLRYQEKKREQARRMLEFLDKRLFEEVWMGNSLNLKKIRRWSSTGQKGKEVIGATEQRRVLAKDYLMYTRDLIGPEKYHEL
;
A
#
# COMPACT_ATOMS: atom_id res chain seq x y z
N LYS A 1 -36.75 23.42 8.50
CA LYS A 1 -36.05 23.72 7.23
C LYS A 1 -34.57 23.38 7.44
N PRO A 2 -33.97 22.42 6.71
CA PRO A 2 -32.53 22.19 6.81
C PRO A 2 -31.80 23.40 6.24
N ILE A 3 -30.97 24.04 7.06
CA ILE A 3 -30.13 25.16 6.67
C ILE A 3 -28.88 24.55 6.03
N LEU A 4 -28.95 24.29 4.73
CA LEU A 4 -27.77 23.95 3.91
C LEU A 4 -27.05 25.26 3.58
N VAL A 5 -26.30 25.78 4.54
CA VAL A 5 -25.37 26.89 4.27
C VAL A 5 -23.98 26.28 4.31
N TRP A 6 -23.60 25.67 3.18
CA TRP A 6 -22.19 25.45 2.90
C TRP A 6 -21.57 26.84 2.75
N GLN A 7 -20.89 27.31 3.79
CA GLN A 7 -20.12 28.55 3.70
C GLN A 7 -18.78 28.20 3.06
N PRO A 8 -18.48 28.71 1.85
CA PRO A 8 -17.15 28.55 1.28
C PRO A 8 -16.13 29.11 2.26
N VAL A 9 -15.26 28.23 2.70
CA VAL A 9 -14.30 28.46 3.78
C VAL A 9 -13.27 29.50 3.30
N LYS A 10 -13.03 30.54 4.10
CA LYS A 10 -11.98 31.55 3.87
C LYS A 10 -10.65 31.19 4.56
N LEU A 11 -10.38 29.90 4.75
CA LEU A 11 -9.13 29.43 5.33
C LEU A 11 -8.14 29.35 4.17
N SER A 12 -7.04 30.10 4.24
CA SER A 12 -5.97 29.95 3.26
C SER A 12 -5.39 28.55 3.36
N GLU A 13 -4.98 27.98 2.22
CA GLU A 13 -4.35 26.66 2.17
C GLU A 13 -3.17 26.59 3.14
N GLU A 14 -2.30 27.61 3.16
CA GLU A 14 -1.19 27.75 4.11
C GLU A 14 -1.59 27.61 5.58
N LYS A 15 -2.74 28.17 5.99
CA LYS A 15 -3.23 28.04 7.38
C LYS A 15 -3.70 26.63 7.67
N LEU A 16 -4.31 25.97 6.69
CA LEU A 16 -4.69 24.57 6.81
C LEU A 16 -3.46 23.68 6.90
N GLU A 17 -2.44 23.90 6.07
CA GLU A 17 -1.19 23.12 6.09
C GLU A 17 -0.50 23.24 7.45
N ASN A 18 -0.35 24.48 7.95
CA ASN A 18 0.27 24.75 9.23
C ASN A 18 -0.52 24.12 10.39
N PHE A 19 -1.86 24.19 10.34
CA PHE A 19 -2.70 23.51 11.31
C PHE A 19 -2.46 21.99 11.31
N MET A 20 -2.44 21.38 10.13
CA MET A 20 -2.24 19.94 9.98
C MET A 20 -0.85 19.50 10.46
N LEU A 21 0.20 20.28 10.17
CA LEU A 21 1.55 20.06 10.67
C LEU A 21 1.63 20.10 12.20
N GLU A 22 1.04 21.12 12.83
CA GLU A 22 1.06 21.25 14.29
C GLU A 22 0.28 20.12 14.97
N VAL A 23 -0.88 19.74 14.41
CA VAL A 23 -1.64 18.59 14.92
C VAL A 23 -0.84 17.29 14.74
N ALA A 24 -0.20 17.07 13.59
CA ALA A 24 0.62 15.89 13.36
C ALA A 24 1.77 15.79 14.39
N LYS A 25 2.45 16.90 14.71
CA LYS A 25 3.51 16.93 15.74
C LYS A 25 3.00 16.55 17.14
N ILE A 26 1.82 17.06 17.53
CA ILE A 26 1.20 16.73 18.82
C ILE A 26 0.88 15.24 18.90
N LEU A 27 0.28 14.71 17.83
CA LEU A 27 -0.09 13.30 17.76
C LEU A 27 1.15 12.40 17.73
N ASP A 28 2.19 12.77 16.99
CA ASP A 28 3.46 12.04 16.95
C ASP A 28 4.13 11.98 18.32
N SER A 29 4.20 13.11 19.03
CA SER A 29 4.77 13.18 20.37
C SER A 29 4.01 12.27 21.36
N TYR A 30 2.68 12.24 21.25
CA TYR A 30 1.84 11.36 22.07
C TYR A 30 2.08 9.87 21.77
N MET A 31 2.26 9.49 20.50
CA MET A 31 2.55 8.11 20.13
C MET A 31 3.91 7.64 20.65
N GLU A 32 4.92 8.52 20.60
CA GLU A 32 6.25 8.27 21.15
C GLU A 32 6.20 8.08 22.67
N GLU A 33 5.47 8.93 23.39
CA GLU A 33 5.27 8.80 24.85
C GLU A 33 4.61 7.45 25.21
N LYS A 34 3.68 6.96 24.38
CA LYS A 34 3.02 5.67 24.58
C LYS A 34 3.84 4.46 24.13
N GLY A 35 5.04 4.67 23.59
CA GLY A 35 5.89 3.59 23.07
C GLY A 35 5.22 2.81 21.95
N ILE A 36 4.31 3.44 21.21
CA ILE A 36 3.61 2.79 20.10
C ILE A 36 4.57 2.79 18.92
N ASP A 37 5.26 1.67 18.79
CA ASP A 37 6.34 1.49 17.82
C ASP A 37 5.83 1.72 16.39
N SER A 38 6.24 2.84 15.81
CA SER A 38 5.81 3.33 14.50
C SER A 38 6.70 2.83 13.35
N THR A 39 7.57 1.87 13.63
CA THR A 39 8.51 1.27 12.67
C THR A 39 7.84 0.77 11.38
N CYS A 40 6.53 0.51 11.38
CA CYS A 40 5.81 0.06 10.19
C CYS A 40 5.47 1.15 9.15
N ASN A 41 5.50 2.44 9.47
CA ASN A 41 4.94 3.47 8.57
C ASN A 41 5.96 4.10 7.60
N HIS A 42 7.21 4.26 8.00
CA HIS A 42 8.21 4.93 7.15
C HIS A 42 8.64 4.08 5.94
N LEU A 43 8.51 2.75 6.04
CA LEU A 43 8.92 1.83 4.99
C LEU A 43 7.90 1.73 3.86
N VAL A 44 6.59 1.81 4.14
CA VAL A 44 5.56 1.58 3.12
C VAL A 44 5.58 2.65 2.03
N PHE A 45 5.70 3.91 2.44
CA PHE A 45 5.63 5.05 1.53
C PHE A 45 6.96 5.30 0.81
N ASN A 46 8.10 5.12 1.50
CA ASN A 46 9.40 5.24 0.87
C ASN A 46 9.68 4.12 -0.14
N LEU A 47 9.17 2.90 0.08
CA LEU A 47 9.30 1.81 -0.88
C LEU A 47 8.42 2.00 -2.12
N ALA A 48 7.16 2.41 -1.96
CA ALA A 48 6.30 2.70 -3.11
C ALA A 48 6.87 3.82 -4.00
N GLN A 49 7.38 4.89 -3.40
CA GLN A 49 7.98 6.01 -4.15
C GLN A 49 9.32 5.67 -4.82
N LYS A 50 10.14 4.79 -4.22
CA LYS A 50 11.37 4.34 -4.88
C LYS A 50 11.07 3.42 -6.07
N ILE A 51 10.06 2.57 -5.96
CA ILE A 51 9.67 1.66 -7.05
C ILE A 51 9.20 2.45 -8.28
N ASP A 52 8.34 3.47 -8.12
CA ASP A 52 7.91 4.30 -9.24
C ASP A 52 9.05 5.14 -9.83
N LYS A 53 9.94 5.71 -8.99
CA LYS A 53 11.02 6.56 -9.49
C LYS A 53 12.13 5.80 -10.21
N ASP A 54 12.36 4.54 -9.86
CA ASP A 54 13.40 3.72 -10.49
C ASP A 54 12.88 2.91 -11.69
N GLU A 55 11.57 2.57 -11.75
CA GLU A 55 10.96 1.97 -12.95
C GLU A 55 10.62 3.00 -14.04
N ILE A 56 10.24 4.24 -13.69
CA ILE A 56 9.88 5.28 -14.68
C ILE A 56 11.11 5.93 -15.35
N LYS A 57 12.30 5.83 -14.76
CA LYS A 57 13.52 6.41 -15.36
C LYS A 57 14.06 5.66 -16.59
N LEU A 58 13.52 4.49 -16.93
CA LEU A 58 13.99 3.74 -18.10
C LEU A 58 13.21 4.01 -19.40
N GLU A 59 11.98 4.52 -19.35
CA GLU A 59 11.16 4.74 -20.55
C GLU A 59 10.16 5.90 -20.38
N SER A 60 10.60 7.16 -20.55
CA SER A 60 9.73 8.28 -21.03
C SER A 60 10.46 9.63 -21.03
N LYS A 61 11.15 9.92 -22.14
CA LYS A 61 11.26 11.31 -22.61
C LYS A 61 9.96 11.63 -23.36
N GLY A 62 9.02 12.24 -22.67
CA GLY A 62 7.81 12.77 -23.31
C GLY A 62 6.51 12.30 -22.69
N ALA A 63 6.21 12.76 -21.48
CA ALA A 63 4.83 12.99 -21.06
C ALA A 63 4.84 14.06 -19.96
N SER A 64 4.02 15.06 -20.20
CA SER A 64 3.77 16.27 -19.44
C SER A 64 3.48 16.05 -17.95
N GLN A 65 3.94 17.02 -17.17
CA GLN A 65 3.65 17.23 -15.75
C GLN A 65 2.17 17.00 -15.43
N ILE A 66 1.89 15.95 -14.66
CA ILE A 66 0.69 15.86 -13.83
C ILE A 66 1.13 16.39 -12.47
N GLU A 67 0.70 17.61 -12.14
CA GLU A 67 0.91 18.22 -10.84
C GLU A 67 0.10 17.46 -9.78
N PHE A 68 0.78 16.63 -9.01
CA PHE A 68 0.26 15.99 -7.81
C PHE A 68 0.29 16.98 -6.63
N SER A 69 -0.61 17.97 -6.61
CA SER A 69 -0.67 18.97 -5.52
C SER A 69 -1.45 18.47 -4.28
N ASN A 70 -2.39 17.53 -4.42
CA ASN A 70 -3.18 17.01 -3.30
C ASN A 70 -2.50 15.90 -2.47
N GLU A 71 -1.35 15.41 -2.94
CA GLU A 71 -0.64 14.30 -2.29
C GLU A 71 0.17 14.70 -1.05
N SER A 72 0.34 15.99 -0.79
CA SER A 72 1.17 16.52 0.31
C SER A 72 0.58 16.24 1.70
N PHE A 73 -0.73 16.49 1.88
CA PHE A 73 -1.35 16.54 3.21
C PHE A 73 -1.51 15.18 3.89
N VAL A 74 -1.94 14.18 3.13
CA VAL A 74 -2.15 12.83 3.66
C VAL A 74 -0.83 12.17 4.05
N LYS A 75 0.30 12.63 3.48
CA LYS A 75 1.65 12.15 3.82
C LYS A 75 2.15 12.66 5.18
N MET A 76 1.54 13.70 5.74
CA MET A 76 1.96 14.27 7.03
C MET A 76 1.48 13.45 8.22
N PHE A 77 0.35 12.76 8.10
CA PHE A 77 -0.22 11.97 9.19
C PHE A 77 0.22 10.51 9.13
N ARG A 78 0.48 9.93 10.31
CA ARG A 78 0.62 8.48 10.44
C ARG A 78 -0.73 7.82 10.18
N ARG A 79 -0.69 6.54 9.80
CA ARG A 79 -1.90 5.76 9.44
C ARG A 79 -2.85 5.59 10.61
N GLU A 80 -2.31 5.68 11.81
CA GLU A 80 -3.00 5.61 13.09
C GLU A 80 -3.84 6.86 13.34
N CYS A 81 -3.60 7.98 12.65
CA CYS A 81 -4.35 9.22 12.84
C CYS A 81 -5.67 9.22 12.06
N GLU A 82 -6.76 9.63 12.72
CA GLU A 82 -8.07 9.80 12.11
C GLU A 82 -8.24 11.21 11.56
N VAL A 83 -7.71 11.44 10.34
CA VAL A 83 -7.76 12.72 9.65
C VAL A 83 -9.20 13.26 9.54
N ASP A 84 -10.18 12.41 9.24
CA ASP A 84 -11.58 12.83 9.12
C ASP A 84 -12.14 13.42 10.41
N LYS A 85 -11.77 12.85 11.58
CA LYS A 85 -12.17 13.40 12.88
C LYS A 85 -11.52 14.76 13.15
N ILE A 86 -10.26 14.93 12.75
CA ILE A 86 -9.53 16.19 12.89
C ILE A 86 -10.16 17.28 11.99
N MET A 87 -10.51 16.92 10.76
CA MET A 87 -11.20 17.83 9.84
C MET A 87 -12.62 18.16 10.32
N GLY A 88 -13.34 17.18 10.87
CA GLY A 88 -14.63 17.39 11.52
C GLY A 88 -14.52 18.36 12.71
N LEU A 89 -13.49 18.19 13.54
CA LEU A 89 -13.20 19.11 14.65
C LEU A 89 -12.95 20.53 14.17
N LEU A 90 -12.17 20.70 13.11
CA LEU A 90 -11.89 22.02 12.54
C LEU A 90 -13.18 22.70 12.06
N HIS A 91 -14.07 21.94 11.41
CA HIS A 91 -15.39 22.43 11.01
C HIS A 91 -16.26 22.81 12.23
N GLU A 92 -16.31 21.97 13.26
CA GLU A 92 -17.05 22.25 14.50
C GLU A 92 -16.58 23.55 15.18
N GLN A 93 -15.27 23.81 15.14
CA GLN A 93 -14.67 25.04 15.69
C GLN A 93 -14.77 26.24 14.74
N LYS A 94 -15.61 26.17 13.70
CA LYS A 94 -15.79 27.24 12.70
C LYS A 94 -14.45 27.66 12.07
N TYR A 95 -13.57 26.69 11.83
CA TYR A 95 -12.24 26.88 11.24
C TYR A 95 -11.27 27.73 12.08
N ASP A 96 -11.50 27.84 13.39
CA ASP A 96 -10.54 28.41 14.34
C ASP A 96 -9.44 27.38 14.66
N THR A 97 -8.29 27.52 14.00
CA THR A 97 -7.16 26.58 14.09
C THR A 97 -6.59 26.51 15.50
N SER A 98 -6.47 27.64 16.20
CA SER A 98 -5.91 27.71 17.56
C SER A 98 -6.77 26.94 18.56
N LYS A 99 -8.10 27.09 18.48
CA LYS A 99 -9.03 26.34 19.34
C LYS A 99 -9.03 24.85 19.02
N ALA A 100 -9.00 24.50 17.73
CA ALA A 100 -8.94 23.11 17.30
C ALA A 100 -7.66 22.42 17.81
N ILE A 101 -6.48 23.08 17.68
CA ILE A 101 -5.20 22.57 18.20
C ILE A 101 -5.25 22.36 19.71
N SER A 102 -5.78 23.33 20.46
CA SER A 102 -5.92 23.21 21.93
C SER A 102 -6.78 22.00 22.32
N LYS A 103 -7.88 21.75 21.58
CA LYS A 103 -8.76 20.60 21.84
C LYS A 103 -8.12 19.27 21.47
N VAL A 104 -7.32 19.21 20.40
CA VAL A 104 -6.53 18.01 20.07
C VAL A 104 -5.47 17.74 21.13
N SER A 105 -4.72 18.76 21.54
CA SER A 105 -3.69 18.67 22.58
C SER A 105 -4.25 18.17 23.91
N SER A 106 -5.47 18.60 24.27
CA SER A 106 -6.14 18.15 25.51
C SER A 106 -6.59 16.68 25.46
N SER A 107 -6.80 16.11 24.28
CA SER A 107 -7.35 14.75 24.13
C SER A 107 -6.82 13.98 22.90
N PRO A 108 -5.49 13.75 22.78
CA PRO A 108 -4.89 13.20 21.56
C PRO A 108 -5.41 11.81 21.19
N SER A 109 -5.71 10.98 22.20
CA SER A 109 -6.17 9.60 22.02
C SER A 109 -7.48 9.46 21.23
N THR A 110 -8.35 10.48 21.25
CA THR A 110 -9.65 10.45 20.56
C THR A 110 -9.52 10.48 19.04
N TYR A 111 -8.42 11.07 18.55
CA TYR A 111 -8.12 11.27 17.13
C TYR A 111 -7.21 10.18 16.57
N MET A 112 -7.00 9.09 17.32
CA MET A 112 -6.13 8.00 16.94
C MET A 112 -6.84 6.65 17.00
N THR A 113 -6.53 5.80 16.02
CA THR A 113 -6.88 4.38 16.00
C THR A 113 -5.75 3.55 16.60
N LEU A 114 -5.62 3.63 17.94
CA LEU A 114 -4.55 2.90 18.62
C LEU A 114 -4.87 1.41 18.71
N TRP A 115 -3.90 0.60 18.30
CA TRP A 115 -3.90 -0.85 18.46
C TRP A 115 -2.69 -1.25 19.29
N THR A 116 -2.95 -1.86 20.44
CA THR A 116 -1.90 -2.40 21.31
C THR A 116 -1.22 -3.60 20.65
N SER A 117 0.02 -3.91 21.06
CA SER A 117 0.74 -5.08 20.56
C SER A 117 -0.04 -6.38 20.78
N GLN A 118 -0.67 -6.52 21.94
CA GLN A 118 -1.52 -7.66 22.26
C GLN A 118 -2.73 -7.77 21.33
N GLU A 119 -3.45 -6.67 21.05
CA GLU A 119 -4.57 -6.68 20.10
C GLU A 119 -4.11 -7.02 18.67
N LYS A 120 -2.96 -6.51 18.25
CA LYS A 120 -2.35 -6.85 16.94
C LYS A 120 -2.02 -8.34 16.87
N GLU A 121 -1.48 -8.92 17.94
CA GLU A 121 -1.20 -10.36 18.03
C GLU A 121 -2.48 -11.20 17.99
N LEU A 122 -3.50 -10.83 18.76
CA LEU A 122 -4.82 -11.47 18.73
C LEU A 122 -5.45 -11.40 17.35
N PHE A 123 -5.39 -10.23 16.69
CA PHE A 123 -5.84 -10.08 15.31
C PHE A 123 -5.08 -11.02 14.37
N ASN A 124 -3.75 -11.08 14.46
CA ASN A 124 -2.93 -11.94 13.61
C ASN A 124 -3.14 -13.43 13.87
N ALA A 125 -3.37 -13.84 15.12
CA ALA A 125 -3.73 -15.19 15.49
C ALA A 125 -5.11 -15.56 14.94
N GLY A 126 -6.11 -14.69 15.14
CA GLY A 126 -7.46 -14.85 14.59
C GLY A 126 -7.47 -14.90 13.06
N PHE A 127 -6.68 -14.05 12.40
CA PHE A 127 -6.56 -14.01 10.94
C PHE A 127 -6.03 -15.33 10.38
N ARG A 128 -5.04 -15.94 11.05
CA ARG A 128 -4.51 -17.26 10.69
C ARG A 128 -5.51 -18.38 10.96
N ARG A 129 -6.22 -18.33 12.09
CA ARG A 129 -7.15 -19.39 12.51
C ARG A 129 -8.45 -19.41 11.70
N TYR A 130 -9.00 -18.24 11.39
CA TYR A 130 -10.32 -18.09 10.77
C TYR A 130 -10.26 -17.68 9.30
N CYS A 131 -9.12 -17.88 8.64
CA CYS A 131 -8.91 -17.60 7.21
C CYS A 131 -9.40 -16.21 6.76
N GLY A 132 -9.19 -15.19 7.60
CA GLY A 132 -9.61 -13.82 7.28
C GLY A 132 -11.07 -13.47 7.58
N SER A 133 -11.86 -14.33 8.25
CA SER A 133 -13.21 -13.97 8.70
C SER A 133 -13.18 -12.88 9.78
N LEU A 134 -13.29 -11.61 9.36
CA LEU A 134 -13.19 -10.43 10.23
C LEU A 134 -14.24 -10.43 11.35
N ARG A 135 -15.42 -11.00 11.10
CA ARG A 135 -16.48 -11.14 12.11
C ARG A 135 -16.05 -12.06 13.25
N MET A 136 -15.40 -13.18 12.94
CA MET A 136 -14.90 -14.12 13.95
C MET A 136 -13.69 -13.57 14.69
N ILE A 137 -12.82 -12.84 13.99
CA ILE A 137 -11.67 -12.15 14.60
C ILE A 137 -12.15 -11.11 15.61
N ALA A 138 -13.16 -10.31 15.27
CA ALA A 138 -13.74 -9.33 16.19
C ALA A 138 -14.30 -9.97 17.47
N ARG A 139 -14.98 -11.12 17.35
CA ARG A 139 -15.43 -11.89 18.52
C ARG A 139 -14.27 -12.38 19.40
N GLY A 140 -13.14 -12.72 18.80
CA GLY A 140 -11.95 -13.23 19.50
C GLY A 140 -11.09 -12.16 20.18
N ILE A 141 -11.10 -10.91 19.69
CA ILE A 141 -10.39 -9.79 20.31
C ILE A 141 -11.11 -9.35 21.61
N GLY A 142 -12.43 -9.57 21.69
CA GLY A 142 -13.23 -9.26 22.87
C GLY A 142 -13.84 -7.86 22.79
N PRO A 143 -14.27 -7.29 23.93
CA PRO A 143 -15.00 -6.01 23.96
C PRO A 143 -14.12 -4.78 23.74
N THR A 144 -12.79 -4.93 23.61
CA THR A 144 -11.88 -3.80 23.46
C THR A 144 -12.00 -3.11 22.10
N LYS A 145 -12.35 -3.86 21.05
CA LYS A 145 -12.48 -3.37 19.68
C LYS A 145 -13.81 -3.78 19.08
N THR A 146 -14.45 -2.85 18.39
CA THR A 146 -15.68 -3.13 17.66
C THR A 146 -15.37 -3.85 16.35
N HIS A 147 -16.38 -4.49 15.75
CA HIS A 147 -16.21 -5.10 14.44
C HIS A 147 -15.77 -4.08 13.37
N LYS A 148 -16.25 -2.83 13.47
CA LYS A 148 -15.84 -1.73 12.59
C LYS A 148 -14.33 -1.48 12.70
N ASP A 149 -13.79 -1.43 13.92
CA ASP A 149 -12.36 -1.19 14.12
C ASP A 149 -11.50 -2.31 13.54
N VAL A 150 -11.98 -3.56 13.63
CA VAL A 150 -11.30 -4.73 13.06
C VAL A 150 -11.29 -4.68 11.53
N VAL A 151 -12.40 -4.24 10.92
CA VAL A 151 -12.48 -4.03 9.48
C VAL A 151 -11.55 -2.90 9.05
N ASP A 152 -11.60 -1.76 9.73
CA ASP A 152 -10.73 -0.62 9.46
C ASP A 152 -9.26 -1.02 9.57
N TYR A 153 -8.90 -1.76 10.63
CA TYR A 153 -7.54 -2.25 10.81
C TYR A 153 -7.08 -3.18 9.69
N HIS A 154 -7.97 -4.06 9.21
CA HIS A 154 -7.67 -4.98 8.12
C HIS A 154 -7.28 -4.23 6.84
N TYR A 155 -8.06 -3.23 6.44
CA TYR A 155 -7.83 -2.48 5.21
C TYR A 155 -6.71 -1.46 5.35
N ARG A 156 -6.62 -0.74 6.48
CA ARG A 156 -5.58 0.28 6.70
C ARG A 156 -4.19 -0.30 6.94
N PHE A 157 -4.08 -1.40 7.69
CA PHE A 157 -2.79 -1.92 8.14
C PHE A 157 -2.47 -3.29 7.54
N LYS A 158 -3.38 -4.26 7.63
CA LYS A 158 -3.07 -5.66 7.30
C LYS A 158 -2.77 -5.88 5.81
N ILE A 159 -3.64 -5.40 4.92
CA ILE A 159 -3.47 -5.56 3.47
C ILE A 159 -2.19 -4.88 2.96
N PRO A 160 -1.95 -3.58 3.27
CA PRO A 160 -0.70 -2.93 2.87
C PRO A 160 0.55 -3.65 3.40
N PHE A 161 0.51 -4.12 4.64
CA PHE A 161 1.61 -4.86 5.23
C PHE A 161 1.88 -6.20 4.52
N GLN A 162 0.82 -6.93 4.13
CA GLN A 162 0.96 -8.15 3.33
C GLN A 162 1.56 -7.86 1.95
N PHE A 163 1.14 -6.77 1.30
CA PHE A 163 1.68 -6.36 0.02
C PHE A 163 3.18 -6.02 0.11
N LEU A 164 3.62 -5.34 1.18
CA LEU A 164 5.03 -5.07 1.41
C LEU A 164 5.85 -6.34 1.58
N ARG A 165 5.39 -7.25 2.43
CA ARG A 165 6.06 -8.55 2.61
C ARG A 165 6.15 -9.33 1.30
N TYR A 166 5.14 -9.22 0.45
CA TYR A 166 5.17 -9.81 -0.88
C TYR A 166 6.26 -9.17 -1.76
N GLN A 167 6.32 -7.84 -1.81
CA GLN A 167 7.34 -7.10 -2.57
C GLN A 167 8.77 -7.37 -2.06
N GLU A 168 8.95 -7.46 -0.75
CA GLU A 168 10.22 -7.83 -0.13
C GLU A 168 10.64 -9.24 -0.53
N LYS A 169 9.72 -10.22 -0.47
CA LYS A 169 10.00 -11.59 -0.94
C LYS A 169 10.39 -11.64 -2.41
N LYS A 170 9.70 -10.85 -3.25
CA LYS A 170 10.01 -10.74 -4.69
C LYS A 170 11.42 -10.17 -4.90
N ARG A 171 11.80 -9.12 -4.17
CA ARG A 171 13.15 -8.53 -4.20
C ARG A 171 14.22 -9.50 -3.70
N GLU A 172 13.96 -10.18 -2.60
CA GLU A 172 14.90 -11.17 -2.04
C GLU A 172 15.10 -12.35 -3.01
N GLN A 173 14.05 -12.79 -3.68
CA GLN A 173 14.17 -13.81 -4.74
C GLN A 173 15.02 -13.30 -5.91
N ALA A 174 14.80 -12.06 -6.37
CA ALA A 174 15.62 -11.46 -7.42
C ALA A 174 17.10 -11.36 -7.02
N ARG A 175 17.39 -10.97 -5.77
CA ARG A 175 18.75 -10.93 -5.21
C ARG A 175 19.41 -12.30 -5.24
N ARG A 176 18.71 -13.34 -4.80
CA ARG A 176 19.22 -14.73 -4.84
C ARG A 176 19.52 -15.20 -6.26
N MET A 177 18.71 -14.83 -7.24
CA MET A 177 18.96 -15.15 -8.64
C MET A 177 20.22 -14.45 -9.17
N LEU A 178 20.43 -13.18 -8.79
CA LEU A 178 21.62 -12.43 -9.17
C LEU A 178 22.88 -13.01 -8.54
N GLU A 179 22.85 -13.33 -7.24
CA GLU A 179 23.97 -13.99 -6.55
C GLU A 179 24.31 -15.35 -7.16
N PHE A 180 23.31 -16.11 -7.62
CA PHE A 180 23.53 -17.37 -8.33
C PHE A 180 24.21 -17.16 -9.69
N LEU A 181 23.80 -16.14 -10.44
CA LEU A 181 24.43 -15.79 -11.72
C LEU A 181 25.88 -15.34 -11.52
N ASP A 182 26.15 -14.53 -10.50
CA ASP A 182 27.50 -14.05 -10.18
C ASP A 182 28.44 -15.19 -9.78
N LYS A 183 27.98 -16.12 -8.92
CA LYS A 183 28.75 -17.33 -8.55
C LYS A 183 29.07 -18.18 -9.76
N ARG A 184 28.09 -18.41 -10.63
CA ARG A 184 28.29 -19.19 -11.85
C ARG A 184 29.25 -18.51 -12.83
N LEU A 185 29.13 -17.19 -13.00
CA LEU A 185 30.06 -16.41 -13.83
C LEU A 185 31.49 -16.53 -13.29
N PHE A 186 31.65 -16.42 -11.96
CA PHE A 186 32.94 -16.58 -11.31
C PHE A 186 33.53 -17.98 -11.53
N GLU A 187 32.75 -19.04 -11.37
CA GLU A 187 33.17 -20.43 -11.65
C GLU A 187 33.57 -20.64 -13.12
N GLU A 188 32.79 -20.11 -14.07
CA GLU A 188 33.08 -20.21 -15.51
C GLU A 188 34.38 -19.46 -15.89
N VAL A 189 34.63 -18.28 -15.31
CA VAL A 189 35.88 -17.52 -15.46
C VAL A 189 37.06 -18.30 -14.85
N TRP A 190 36.87 -18.84 -13.64
CA TRP A 190 37.94 -19.52 -12.89
C TRP A 190 38.35 -20.86 -13.51
N MET A 191 37.39 -21.59 -14.10
CA MET A 191 37.64 -22.88 -14.79
C MET A 191 38.32 -22.73 -16.16
N GLY A 192 38.71 -21.52 -16.58
CA GLY A 192 39.44 -21.29 -17.82
C GLY A 192 38.64 -21.56 -19.11
N ASN A 193 37.32 -21.72 -18.99
CA ASN A 193 36.45 -21.83 -20.15
C ASN A 193 36.35 -20.46 -20.82
N SER A 194 36.95 -20.33 -22.01
CA SER A 194 36.86 -19.13 -22.86
C SER A 194 35.42 -18.64 -22.95
N LEU A 195 35.15 -17.50 -22.30
CA LEU A 195 33.82 -16.98 -22.09
C LEU A 195 33.19 -16.58 -23.43
N ASN A 196 32.26 -17.38 -23.92
CA ASN A 196 31.21 -16.87 -24.80
C ASN A 196 30.24 -15.99 -23.98
N LEU A 197 30.69 -14.79 -23.56
CA LEU A 197 29.92 -13.76 -22.83
C LEU A 197 28.54 -13.47 -23.46
N LYS A 198 28.39 -13.76 -24.76
CA LYS A 198 27.13 -13.67 -25.51
C LYS A 198 26.05 -14.64 -25.04
N LYS A 199 26.39 -15.76 -24.38
CA LYS A 199 25.40 -16.75 -23.88
C LYS A 199 24.84 -16.39 -22.49
N ILE A 200 25.58 -15.67 -21.65
CA ILE A 200 25.18 -15.39 -20.25
C ILE A 200 24.15 -14.25 -20.16
N ARG A 201 24.22 -13.24 -21.04
CA ARG A 201 23.19 -12.19 -21.17
C ARG A 201 21.80 -12.69 -21.62
N ARG A 202 21.63 -13.97 -21.96
CA ARG A 202 20.36 -14.54 -22.45
C ARG A 202 19.41 -15.03 -21.36
N TRP A 203 19.84 -15.11 -20.09
CA TRP A 203 18.99 -15.65 -19.02
C TRP A 203 18.10 -14.59 -18.35
N SER A 204 18.54 -13.33 -18.31
CA SER A 204 17.67 -12.19 -17.95
C SER A 204 16.63 -11.88 -19.04
N SER A 205 16.86 -12.35 -20.27
CA SER A 205 15.83 -12.47 -21.31
C SER A 205 15.19 -13.86 -21.23
N THR A 206 14.40 -14.15 -20.20
CA THR A 206 13.41 -15.24 -20.30
C THR A 206 12.31 -14.76 -21.26
N GLY A 207 12.65 -14.86 -22.53
CA GLY A 207 12.06 -14.16 -23.66
C GLY A 207 13.07 -14.27 -24.79
N GLN A 208 13.32 -15.50 -25.24
CA GLN A 208 14.17 -15.75 -26.40
C GLN A 208 13.65 -14.90 -27.57
N LYS A 209 14.54 -14.14 -28.20
CA LYS A 209 14.30 -13.48 -29.50
C LYS A 209 14.06 -14.54 -30.57
N GLY A 210 12.83 -15.01 -30.62
CA GLY A 210 12.19 -15.80 -31.67
C GLY A 210 10.70 -15.53 -31.49
N LYS A 211 9.99 -15.20 -32.57
CA LYS A 211 8.64 -14.62 -32.54
C LYS A 211 7.55 -15.46 -31.81
N GLU A 212 7.85 -16.65 -31.29
CA GLU A 212 6.83 -17.61 -30.85
C GLU A 212 7.18 -18.45 -29.62
N VAL A 213 8.03 -17.99 -28.69
CA VAL A 213 8.19 -18.70 -27.40
C VAL A 213 7.41 -17.99 -26.31
N ILE A 214 6.10 -18.21 -26.33
CA ILE A 214 5.19 -17.85 -25.25
C ILE A 214 5.51 -18.77 -24.06
N GLY A 215 5.83 -18.21 -22.89
CA GLY A 215 6.12 -19.01 -21.69
C GLY A 215 4.92 -19.90 -21.31
N ALA A 216 5.16 -21.06 -20.69
CA ALA A 216 4.10 -22.05 -20.41
C ALA A 216 2.85 -21.46 -19.70
N THR A 217 3.04 -20.48 -18.81
CA THR A 217 1.94 -19.76 -18.15
C THR A 217 1.13 -18.91 -19.12
N GLU A 218 1.81 -18.24 -20.04
CA GLU A 218 1.18 -17.39 -21.05
C GLU A 218 0.52 -18.26 -22.14
N GLN A 219 1.09 -19.43 -22.48
CA GLN A 219 0.43 -20.41 -23.35
C GLN A 219 -0.88 -20.89 -22.75
N ARG A 220 -0.92 -21.18 -21.45
CA ARG A 220 -2.16 -21.54 -20.77
C ARG A 220 -3.19 -20.40 -20.79
N ARG A 221 -2.75 -19.14 -20.65
CA ARG A 221 -3.65 -17.98 -20.75
C ARG A 221 -4.22 -17.80 -22.16
N VAL A 222 -3.38 -17.98 -23.18
CA VAL A 222 -3.80 -17.91 -24.59
C VAL A 222 -4.82 -19.02 -24.87
N LEU A 223 -4.53 -20.27 -24.51
CA LEU A 223 -5.46 -21.39 -24.68
C LEU A 223 -6.78 -21.18 -23.94
N ALA A 224 -6.74 -20.67 -22.71
CA ALA A 224 -7.96 -20.35 -21.96
C ALA A 224 -8.76 -19.24 -22.64
N LYS A 225 -8.10 -18.18 -23.11
CA LYS A 225 -8.74 -17.09 -23.86
C LYS A 225 -9.40 -17.62 -25.14
N ASP A 226 -8.69 -18.43 -25.92
CA ASP A 226 -9.19 -18.98 -27.18
C ASP A 226 -10.39 -19.90 -26.95
N TYR A 227 -10.35 -20.72 -25.88
CA TYR A 227 -11.48 -21.55 -25.49
C TYR A 227 -12.72 -20.72 -25.12
N LEU A 228 -12.55 -19.64 -24.35
CA LEU A 228 -13.66 -18.75 -23.97
C LEU A 228 -14.26 -18.05 -25.20
N MET A 229 -13.40 -17.57 -26.11
CA MET A 229 -13.83 -16.96 -27.37
C MET A 229 -14.59 -17.96 -28.25
N TYR A 230 -14.06 -19.17 -28.42
CA TYR A 230 -14.73 -20.25 -29.16
C TYR A 230 -16.10 -20.59 -28.56
N THR A 231 -16.17 -20.70 -27.24
CA THR A 231 -17.43 -21.00 -26.54
C THR A 231 -18.46 -19.89 -26.74
N ARG A 232 -18.04 -18.61 -26.63
CA ARG A 232 -18.89 -17.44 -26.89
C ARG A 232 -19.45 -17.43 -28.30
N ASP A 233 -18.60 -17.72 -29.28
CA ASP A 233 -18.99 -17.69 -30.69
C ASP A 233 -19.91 -18.89 -31.05
N LEU A 234 -19.80 -20.03 -30.35
CA LEU A 234 -20.66 -21.20 -30.53
C LEU A 234 -22.08 -20.99 -29.99
N ILE A 235 -22.22 -20.43 -28.78
CA ILE A 235 -23.52 -20.32 -28.09
C ILE A 235 -24.22 -18.98 -28.33
N GLY A 236 -23.49 -18.00 -28.87
CA GLY A 236 -23.94 -16.63 -29.08
C GLY A 236 -23.64 -15.72 -27.89
N PRO A 237 -23.35 -14.42 -28.13
CA PRO A 237 -22.91 -13.49 -27.09
C PRO A 237 -23.97 -13.24 -26.00
N GLU A 238 -25.25 -13.32 -26.35
CA GLU A 238 -26.36 -13.10 -25.40
C GLU A 238 -26.42 -14.21 -24.36
N LYS A 239 -26.39 -15.48 -24.78
CA LYS A 239 -26.39 -16.63 -23.86
C LYS A 239 -25.07 -16.77 -23.09
N TYR A 240 -23.95 -16.34 -23.67
CA TYR A 240 -22.65 -16.39 -23.00
C TYR A 240 -22.56 -15.41 -21.81
N HIS A 241 -23.30 -14.31 -21.83
CA HIS A 241 -23.37 -13.37 -20.70
C HIS A 241 -24.27 -13.84 -19.54
N GLU A 242 -25.10 -14.87 -19.76
CA GLU A 242 -25.98 -15.46 -18.74
C GLU A 242 -25.31 -16.62 -17.96
N LEU A 243 -24.15 -17.11 -18.43
CA LEU A 243 -23.32 -18.15 -17.78
C LEU A 243 -22.31 -17.56 -16.80
#